data_AF-A0A2V8DSZ8-F1
#
_entry.id   AF-A0A2V8DSZ8-F1
#
_cell.length_a   1.000
_cell.length_b   1.000
_cell.length_c   1.000
_cell.angle_alpha   90.00
_cell.angle_beta   90.00
_cell.angle_gamma   90.00
#
_symmetry.space_group_name_H-M   'P 1'
#
loop_
_entity.id
_entity.type
_entity.pdbx_description
1 polymer ?
#
loop_
_entity_poly.entity_id
_entity_poly.type
_entity_poly.pdbx_seq_one_letter_code
_entity_poly.pdbx_strand_id
1 'polypeptide(L)'
;LYKFPHTIRPDRFSDAACDFNQALGPFANDDLFGGGRDTIDQPWTSWDQKRMAPTGQFSSNRAASSEKGKQYHDYMVDRLVEYLNWWQSYQGPLGQETP
;
A
#
# COMPACT_ATOMS: atom_id res chain seq x y z
N LEU A 1 -12.33 -8.39 -1.61
CA LEU A 1 -13.77 -8.28 -1.28
C LEU A 1 -14.59 -7.76 -2.47
N TYR A 2 -14.19 -6.68 -3.15
CA TYR A 2 -14.97 -6.14 -4.28
C TYR A 2 -14.86 -6.95 -5.60
N LYS A 3 -13.67 -7.03 -6.22
CA LYS A 3 -13.52 -7.63 -7.56
C LYS A 3 -13.68 -9.14 -7.59
N PHE A 4 -13.07 -9.82 -6.62
CA PHE A 4 -13.06 -11.28 -6.50
C PHE A 4 -13.45 -11.68 -5.07
N PRO A 5 -14.73 -11.51 -4.68
CA PRO A 5 -15.17 -11.84 -3.32
C PRO A 5 -14.94 -13.32 -2.96
N HIS A 6 -15.13 -14.22 -3.93
CA HIS A 6 -15.06 -15.67 -3.75
C HIS A 6 -13.66 -16.22 -3.44
N THR A 7 -12.60 -15.42 -3.66
CA THR A 7 -11.22 -15.82 -3.36
C THR A 7 -10.78 -15.44 -1.94
N ILE A 8 -11.66 -14.75 -1.19
CA ILE A 8 -11.36 -14.24 0.15
C ILE A 8 -12.12 -15.07 1.19
N ARG A 9 -11.49 -15.29 2.34
CA ARG A 9 -12.05 -16.00 3.49
C ARG A 9 -12.26 -15.04 4.67
N PRO A 10 -13.42 -14.35 4.76
CA PRO A 10 -13.69 -13.40 5.84
C PRO A 10 -13.65 -14.03 7.24
N ASP A 11 -13.94 -15.33 7.34
CA ASP A 11 -13.83 -16.13 8.56
C ASP A 11 -12.39 -16.20 9.11
N ARG A 12 -11.39 -15.87 8.29
CA ARG A 12 -9.97 -15.83 8.68
C ARG A 12 -9.45 -14.42 8.93
N PHE A 13 -10.31 -13.40 8.94
CA PHE A 13 -9.89 -12.05 9.27
C PHE A 13 -9.41 -11.97 10.71
N SER A 14 -8.39 -11.14 10.93
CA SER A 14 -7.71 -11.03 12.22
C SER A 14 -7.31 -9.60 12.48
N ASP A 15 -7.17 -9.27 13.77
CA ASP A 15 -6.60 -8.00 14.23
C ASP A 15 -5.08 -8.06 14.36
N ALA A 16 -4.43 -9.08 13.77
CA ALA A 16 -2.98 -9.15 13.77
C ALA A 16 -2.38 -7.89 13.12
N ALA A 17 -1.41 -7.30 13.79
CA ALA A 17 -0.64 -6.18 13.30
C ALA A 17 0.81 -6.35 13.75
N CYS A 18 1.73 -5.87 12.94
CA CYS A 18 3.14 -5.82 13.31
C CYS A 18 3.38 -4.66 14.28
N ASP A 19 4.25 -4.87 15.26
CA ASP A 19 4.84 -3.77 16.02
C ASP A 19 6.02 -3.22 15.21
N PHE A 20 5.75 -2.21 14.38
CA PHE A 20 6.76 -1.60 13.52
C PHE A 20 7.91 -0.96 14.30
N ASN A 21 7.61 -0.35 15.46
CA ASN A 21 8.63 0.25 16.32
C ASN A 21 9.54 -0.81 16.93
N GLN A 22 8.98 -1.94 17.37
CA GLN A 22 9.80 -3.06 17.82
C GLN A 22 10.65 -3.66 16.68
N ALA A 23 10.10 -3.70 15.47
CA ALA A 23 10.74 -4.37 14.34
C ALA A 23 11.83 -3.53 13.67
N LEU A 24 11.61 -2.22 13.50
CA LEU A 24 12.43 -1.32 12.69
C LEU A 24 12.93 -0.09 13.46
N GLY A 25 12.54 0.04 14.73
CA GLY A 25 12.97 1.13 15.59
C GLY A 25 12.23 2.44 15.34
N PRO A 26 12.69 3.54 15.95
CA PRO A 26 11.97 4.81 16.01
C PRO A 26 11.99 5.62 14.70
N PHE A 27 12.73 5.15 13.67
CA PHE A 27 12.85 5.81 12.37
C PHE A 27 11.93 5.19 11.30
N ALA A 28 11.16 4.16 11.67
CA ALA A 28 10.12 3.60 10.84
C ALA A 28 8.76 4.18 11.24
N ASN A 29 7.98 4.58 10.24
CA ASN A 29 6.63 5.08 10.43
C ASN A 29 5.65 4.18 9.68
N ASP A 30 4.55 3.82 10.33
CA ASP A 30 3.45 3.05 9.76
C ASP A 30 2.39 3.93 9.07
N ASP A 31 2.49 5.25 9.25
CA ASP A 31 1.65 6.24 8.60
C ASP A 31 2.40 6.96 7.46
N LEU A 32 2.05 6.60 6.22
CA LEU A 32 2.61 7.17 4.99
C LEU A 32 2.26 8.66 4.80
N PHE A 33 1.20 9.16 5.45
CA PHE A 33 0.69 10.53 5.29
C PHE A 33 0.69 11.33 6.60
N GLY A 34 1.05 10.70 7.71
CA GLY A 34 1.23 11.37 8.98
C GLY A 34 2.36 12.39 8.90
N GLY A 35 2.25 13.48 9.65
CA GLY A 35 3.32 14.48 9.83
C GLY A 35 4.50 13.91 10.62
N GLY A 36 5.06 12.81 10.15
CA GLY A 36 6.11 12.03 10.78
C GLY A 36 7.41 12.81 10.91
N ARG A 37 8.24 12.35 11.85
CA ARG A 37 9.63 12.80 12.01
C ARG A 37 10.50 12.22 10.89
N ASP A 38 11.77 12.58 10.86
CA ASP A 38 12.75 12.03 9.92
C ASP A 38 12.68 10.49 9.86
N THR A 39 12.55 9.96 8.64
CA THR A 39 12.49 8.52 8.37
C THR A 39 13.77 8.05 7.71
N ILE A 40 14.21 6.83 8.04
CA ILE A 40 15.33 6.17 7.37
C ILE A 40 14.81 4.88 6.74
N ASP A 41 14.95 4.75 5.41
CA ASP A 41 14.61 3.53 4.71
C ASP A 41 15.57 2.40 5.12
N GLN A 42 15.05 1.44 5.86
CA GLN A 42 15.78 0.25 6.25
C GLN A 42 15.39 -0.91 5.33
N PRO A 43 16.25 -1.33 4.39
CA PRO A 43 15.97 -2.50 3.57
C PRO A 43 15.98 -3.76 4.44
N TRP A 44 15.06 -4.68 4.15
CA TRP A 44 14.99 -5.97 4.85
C TRP A 44 14.79 -7.12 3.86
N THR A 45 15.12 -8.33 4.30
CA THR A 45 14.94 -9.54 3.48
C THR A 45 13.57 -10.17 3.70
N SER A 46 13.17 -11.08 2.81
CA SER A 46 11.96 -11.90 3.02
C SER A 46 12.04 -12.77 4.28
N TRP A 47 13.25 -13.10 4.76
CA TRP A 47 13.44 -13.78 6.04
C TRP A 47 13.13 -12.87 7.23
N ASP A 48 13.53 -11.61 7.17
CA ASP A 48 13.20 -10.62 8.21
C ASP A 48 11.71 -10.33 8.21
N GLN A 49 11.08 -10.20 7.04
CA GLN A 49 9.62 -10.05 6.94
C GLN A 49 8.87 -11.20 7.60
N LYS A 50 9.30 -12.46 7.41
CA LYS A 50 8.68 -13.60 8.10
C LYS A 50 8.80 -13.54 9.62
N ARG A 51 9.86 -12.91 10.15
CA ARG A 51 10.01 -12.69 11.60
C ARG A 51 9.08 -11.59 12.11
N MET A 52 8.94 -10.50 11.35
CA MET A 52 8.12 -9.34 11.70
C MET A 52 6.61 -9.60 11.50
N ALA A 53 6.24 -10.27 10.42
CA ALA A 53 4.87 -10.58 9.99
C ALA A 53 4.70 -12.09 9.70
N PRO A 54 4.67 -12.97 10.72
CA PRO A 54 4.67 -14.43 10.51
C PRO A 54 3.45 -14.94 9.73
N THR A 55 2.32 -14.25 9.81
CA THR A 55 1.09 -14.57 9.07
C THR A 55 1.05 -13.94 7.67
N GLY A 56 2.05 -13.11 7.34
CA GLY A 56 2.07 -12.24 6.16
C GLY A 56 1.22 -10.98 6.30
N GLN A 57 0.50 -10.80 7.41
CA GLN A 57 -0.33 -9.62 7.69
C GLN A 57 0.46 -8.58 8.48
N PHE A 58 0.49 -7.33 7.99
CA PHE A 58 1.15 -6.19 8.67
C PHE A 58 0.21 -5.36 9.53
N SER A 59 -1.08 -5.31 9.17
CA SER A 59 -2.10 -4.51 9.85
C SER A 59 -3.45 -5.22 9.87
N SER A 60 -4.34 -4.82 10.77
CA SER A 60 -5.68 -5.42 10.90
C SER A 60 -6.47 -5.31 9.59
N ASN A 61 -7.10 -6.41 9.19
CA ASN A 61 -8.01 -6.47 8.05
C ASN A 61 -9.48 -6.57 8.45
N ARG A 62 -9.81 -6.46 9.74
CA ARG A 62 -11.18 -6.61 10.26
C ARG A 62 -12.16 -5.56 9.75
N ALA A 63 -11.66 -4.36 9.48
CA ALA A 63 -12.46 -3.26 8.95
C ALA A 63 -12.56 -3.28 7.42
N ALA A 64 -12.04 -4.31 6.74
CA ALA A 64 -12.12 -4.44 5.29
C ALA A 64 -13.55 -4.74 4.86
N SER A 65 -14.02 -4.03 3.82
CA SER A 65 -15.35 -4.25 3.25
C SER A 65 -15.32 -4.18 1.72
N SER A 66 -16.40 -4.66 1.10
CA SER A 66 -16.55 -4.58 -0.36
C SER A 66 -16.66 -3.12 -0.82
N GLU A 67 -17.40 -2.31 -0.06
CA GLU A 67 -17.68 -0.90 -0.34
C GLU A 67 -16.40 -0.08 -0.31
N LYS A 68 -15.57 -0.23 0.74
CA LYS A 68 -14.25 0.41 0.81
C LYS A 68 -13.35 -0.01 -0.34
N GLY A 69 -13.36 -1.32 -0.67
CA GLY A 69 -12.59 -1.85 -1.79
C GLY A 69 -13.03 -1.28 -3.14
N LYS A 70 -14.33 -1.04 -3.34
CA LYS A 70 -14.87 -0.40 -4.55
C LYS A 70 -14.46 1.07 -4.62
N GLN A 71 -14.68 1.83 -3.55
CA GLN A 71 -14.32 3.25 -3.49
C GLN A 71 -12.84 3.46 -3.80
N TYR A 72 -11.96 2.68 -3.18
CA TYR A 72 -10.53 2.76 -3.44
C TYR A 72 -10.18 2.35 -4.86
N HIS A 73 -10.78 1.27 -5.39
CA HIS A 73 -10.53 0.84 -6.77
C HIS A 73 -10.92 1.91 -7.80
N ASP A 74 -12.14 2.45 -7.67
CA ASP A 74 -12.65 3.47 -8.60
C ASP A 74 -11.74 4.72 -8.55
N TYR A 75 -11.37 5.18 -7.34
CA TYR A 75 -10.40 6.27 -7.16
C TYR A 75 -9.06 6.01 -7.88
N MET A 76 -8.49 4.81 -7.74
CA MET A 76 -7.22 4.46 -8.38
C MET A 76 -7.34 4.44 -9.91
N VAL A 77 -8.45 3.92 -10.43
CA VAL A 77 -8.71 3.93 -11.88
C VAL A 77 -8.84 5.36 -12.40
N ASP A 78 -9.59 6.21 -11.70
CA ASP A 78 -9.78 7.61 -12.09
C ASP A 78 -8.43 8.36 -12.12
N ARG A 79 -7.58 8.19 -11.10
CA ARG A 79 -6.24 8.80 -11.06
C ARG A 79 -5.35 8.32 -12.19
N LEU A 80 -5.42 7.03 -12.54
CA LEU A 80 -4.64 6.49 -13.65
C LEU A 80 -5.11 7.03 -15.00
N VAL A 81 -6.43 7.10 -15.23
CA VAL A 81 -7.00 7.68 -16.46
C VAL A 81 -6.63 9.15 -16.59
N GLU A 82 -6.74 9.92 -15.50
CA GLU A 82 -6.32 11.32 -15.44
C GLU A 82 -4.84 11.47 -15.81
N TYR A 83 -3.96 10.66 -15.22
CA TYR A 83 -2.54 10.66 -15.54
C TYR A 83 -2.28 10.32 -17.02
N LEU A 84 -2.95 9.30 -17.57
CA LEU A 84 -2.76 8.90 -18.96
C LEU A 84 -3.21 10.01 -19.93
N ASN A 85 -4.34 10.66 -19.64
CA ASN A 85 -4.81 11.79 -20.43
C ASN A 85 -3.80 12.95 -20.41
N TRP A 86 -3.27 13.28 -19.23
CA TRP A 86 -2.20 14.26 -19.10
C TRP A 86 -0.95 13.84 -19.90
N TRP A 87 -0.48 12.61 -19.71
CA TRP A 87 0.73 12.09 -20.37
C TRP A 87 0.63 12.13 -21.89
N GLN A 88 -0.53 11.79 -22.45
CA GLN A 88 -0.77 11.87 -23.89
C GLN A 88 -0.73 13.30 -24.44
N SER A 89 -1.08 14.29 -23.61
CA SER A 89 -1.02 15.71 -23.95
C SER A 89 0.31 16.38 -23.58
N TYR A 90 1.19 15.66 -22.90
CA TYR A 90 2.40 16.21 -22.31
C TYR A 90 3.44 16.53 -23.39
N GLN A 91 3.87 17.80 -23.43
CA GLN A 91 4.90 18.31 -24.34
C GLN A 91 6.17 18.74 -23.59
N GLY A 92 6.38 18.28 -22.36
CA GLY A 92 7.56 18.65 -21.57
C GLY A 92 8.80 17.81 -21.90
N PRO A 93 9.92 18.06 -21.19
CA PRO A 93 11.24 17.53 -21.56
C PRO A 93 11.46 16.05 -21.25
N LEU A 94 10.52 15.37 -20.60
CA LEU A 94 10.64 13.96 -20.23
C LEU A 94 10.01 13.09 -21.30
N GLY A 95 10.66 11.97 -21.67
CA GLY A 95 10.11 11.00 -22.63
C GLY A 95 10.16 11.44 -24.10
N GLN A 96 10.81 12.56 -24.40
CA GLN A 96 11.15 12.92 -25.77
C GLN A 96 12.22 11.96 -26.28
N GLU A 97 12.11 11.55 -27.55
CA GLU A 97 13.27 10.98 -28.24
C GLU A 97 14.37 12.05 -28.20
N THR A 98 15.57 11.67 -27.78
CA THR A 98 16.73 12.57 -27.79
C THR A 98 16.78 13.31 -29.14
N PRO A 99 16.99 14.64 -29.17
CA PRO A 99 17.04 15.37 -30.43
C PRO A 99 17.97 14.75 -31.47
#